data_AF-A0A847E3E0-F1
#
_entry.id   AF-A0A847E3E0-F1
#
_cell.length_a   1.000
_cell.length_b   1.000
_cell.length_c   1.000
_cell.angle_alpha   90.00
_cell.angle_beta   90.00
_cell.angle_gamma   90.00
#
_symmetry.space_group_name_H-M   'P 1'
#
loop_
_entity.id
_entity.type
_entity.pdbx_description
1 polymer ?
#
loop_
_entity_poly.entity_id
_entity_poly.type
_entity_poly.pdbx_seq_one_letter_code
_entity_poly.pdbx_strand_id
1 'polypeptide(L)'
;IDGYAFAYNQITSLTLPDNINSIAAGTFADNQIQTLNLPSNLGNIENYAFKNNQIINLVLPNNLSNIGIYAFQNNQIINLVLPNNLSNIGNYAFQNNQIQTLNLPSSLGNIGNYAFQNNQITSLNFQGDDIAIREYAFQNNQITNLVLPSDGSVGSYAFENNLITSLTLPTSSSYYSSTINSYAYANNKITNLVIPDNITEINSGAFSNNKISNLTIPATVHIYDRAFLSNEFTSIIIYGDQYRFNDKWGNIGFPTNLMPIPYYTCFDFEDGYINGYDESCRRNVTIPEMINGVKVIGIGDYAFSGENITDIDIPATITYIGSQAFNDNKLPDNKAFIYGRNPDGSVNKKVLVSYGGIKRTNVIVPEGIETINEYAFAGMGLSGTITLPSSLKTINMGSFISNQIGSIVIPESNNLTRIEDYAFMTNVLNSVVIPNSVTYVGVNAFAENQLVNLTLSQNLETIKNFSFGNNQIISLIIPNSVTTIESVAFMYSPLTELTLSNNLTYIGSAAFLGNQIEELTIPASVVTIDGGAFQMNIGFSSITVQGTPITRFNDNWTGIGFPAELMPLE
;
A
#
# COMPACT_ATOMS: atom_id res chain seq x y z
N ILE A 1 38.57 19.05 58.72
CA ILE A 1 39.41 20.19 58.27
C ILE A 1 38.45 21.30 57.92
N ASP A 2 38.70 22.54 58.36
CA ASP A 2 37.80 23.67 58.07
C ASP A 2 37.82 24.02 56.57
N GLY A 3 36.71 24.61 56.10
CA GLY A 3 36.59 24.98 54.69
C GLY A 3 37.66 25.98 54.25
N TYR A 4 38.15 25.81 53.02
CA TYR A 4 39.20 26.65 52.41
C TYR A 4 40.55 26.70 53.14
N ALA A 5 40.78 25.91 54.18
CA ALA A 5 41.98 26.00 55.02
C ALA A 5 43.31 25.89 54.24
N PHE A 6 43.32 25.15 53.13
CA PHE A 6 44.50 24.93 52.29
C PHE A 6 44.29 25.39 50.84
N ALA A 7 43.30 26.25 50.57
CA ALA A 7 43.07 26.76 49.22
C ALA A 7 44.19 27.71 48.78
N TYR A 8 44.53 27.78 47.49
CA TYR A 8 45.52 28.73 46.94
C TYR A 8 46.96 28.57 47.49
N ASN A 9 47.38 27.36 47.88
CA ASN A 9 48.66 27.12 48.55
C ASN A 9 49.74 26.46 47.66
N GLN A 10 49.48 26.25 46.37
CA GLN A 10 50.40 25.58 45.43
C GLN A 10 50.81 24.15 45.85
N ILE A 11 49.98 23.45 46.63
CA ILE A 11 50.26 22.09 47.10
C ILE A 11 50.34 21.15 45.89
N THR A 12 51.40 20.33 45.80
CA THR A 12 51.62 19.39 44.68
C THR A 12 51.33 17.93 45.02
N SER A 13 51.39 17.56 46.30
CA SER A 13 51.10 16.21 46.79
C SER A 13 50.43 16.29 48.16
N LEU A 14 49.44 15.42 48.39
CA LEU A 14 48.65 15.41 49.62
C LEU A 14 48.39 13.98 50.09
N THR A 15 48.79 13.70 51.34
CA THR A 15 48.42 12.49 52.09
C THR A 15 47.66 12.92 53.34
N LEU A 16 46.42 12.45 53.47
CA LEU A 16 45.55 12.77 54.61
C LEU A 16 45.58 11.64 55.66
N PRO A 17 45.57 11.95 56.96
CA PRO A 17 45.52 10.93 58.01
C PRO A 17 44.16 10.20 58.05
N ASP A 18 44.20 8.91 58.42
CA ASP A 18 43.06 7.97 58.37
C ASP A 18 41.86 8.33 59.28
N ASN A 19 42.05 9.24 60.24
CA ASN A 19 40.99 9.69 61.15
C ASN A 19 40.09 10.78 60.56
N ILE A 20 40.35 11.24 59.33
CA ILE A 20 39.50 12.20 58.64
C ILE A 20 38.30 11.48 58.02
N ASN A 21 37.10 11.87 58.44
CA ASN A 21 35.82 11.33 57.97
C ASN A 21 35.10 12.24 56.94
N SER A 22 35.48 13.52 56.85
CA SER A 22 34.96 14.46 55.86
C SER A 22 35.99 15.51 55.43
N ILE A 23 35.91 15.93 54.17
CA ILE A 23 36.67 17.06 53.63
C ILE A 23 35.71 18.21 53.39
N ALA A 24 35.90 19.32 54.10
CA ALA A 24 35.00 20.47 54.04
C ALA A 24 35.14 21.25 52.73
N ALA A 25 34.16 22.11 52.47
CA ALA A 25 34.08 22.85 51.22
C ALA A 25 35.37 23.65 50.91
N GLY A 26 35.87 23.51 49.69
CA GLY A 26 37.02 24.26 49.17
C GLY A 26 38.36 23.97 49.85
N THR A 27 38.44 22.99 50.76
CA THR A 27 39.62 22.77 51.62
C THR A 27 40.94 22.78 50.84
N PHE A 28 41.00 22.11 49.69
CA PHE A 28 42.20 21.98 48.85
C PHE A 28 42.01 22.58 47.45
N ALA A 29 41.08 23.53 47.29
CA ALA A 29 40.82 24.18 46.01
C ALA A 29 42.02 25.01 45.50
N ASP A 30 42.15 25.16 44.18
CA ASP A 30 43.12 26.05 43.54
C ASP A 30 44.58 25.77 43.96
N ASN A 31 44.99 24.51 43.84
CA ASN A 31 46.33 24.03 44.12
C ASN A 31 46.94 23.35 42.87
N GLN A 32 48.03 22.61 43.04
CA GLN A 32 48.72 21.89 41.98
C GLN A 32 48.77 20.39 42.28
N ILE A 33 47.80 19.86 43.04
CA ILE A 33 47.87 18.50 43.59
C ILE A 33 47.85 17.49 42.44
N GLN A 34 48.91 16.69 42.31
CA GLN A 34 49.03 15.63 41.33
C GLN A 34 48.80 14.25 41.96
N THR A 35 49.30 14.06 43.18
CA THR A 35 49.15 12.82 43.95
C THR A 35 48.26 13.08 45.16
N LEU A 36 47.16 12.33 45.26
CA LEU A 36 46.17 12.44 46.32
C LEU A 36 45.90 11.07 46.94
N ASN A 37 46.24 10.90 48.21
CA ASN A 37 45.88 9.72 48.99
C ASN A 37 44.77 10.07 49.98
N LEU A 38 43.57 9.57 49.72
CA LEU A 38 42.39 9.78 50.57
C LEU A 38 42.32 8.74 51.70
N PRO A 39 41.82 9.11 52.89
CA PRO A 39 41.71 8.19 54.01
C PRO A 39 40.57 7.20 53.77
N SER A 40 40.77 5.95 54.22
CA SER A 40 39.82 4.84 53.96
C SER A 40 38.43 5.03 54.58
N ASN A 41 38.33 5.79 55.67
CA ASN A 41 37.08 6.08 56.39
C ASN A 41 36.36 7.35 55.92
N LEU A 42 36.82 7.98 54.84
CA LEU A 42 36.22 9.20 54.33
C LEU A 42 34.79 8.92 53.82
N GLY A 43 33.81 9.53 54.46
CA GLY A 43 32.39 9.37 54.13
C GLY A 43 31.83 10.47 53.24
N ASN A 44 32.45 11.66 53.23
CA ASN A 44 31.95 12.81 52.48
C ASN A 44 33.07 13.71 51.93
N ILE A 45 32.93 14.12 50.66
CA ILE A 45 33.73 15.17 50.03
C ILE A 45 32.79 16.32 49.69
N GLU A 46 32.96 17.46 50.34
CA GLU A 46 32.08 18.61 50.14
C GLU A 46 32.44 19.42 48.87
N ASN A 47 31.65 20.47 48.64
CA ASN A 47 31.73 21.30 47.45
C ASN A 47 33.12 21.91 47.26
N TYR A 48 33.62 21.96 46.02
CA TYR A 48 34.90 22.57 45.66
C TYR A 48 36.16 21.94 46.30
N ALA A 49 36.03 20.84 47.06
CA ALA A 49 37.11 20.32 47.93
C ALA A 49 38.48 20.19 47.24
N PHE A 50 38.52 19.76 45.98
CA PHE A 50 39.71 19.57 45.14
C PHE A 50 39.59 20.26 43.78
N LYS A 51 38.75 21.30 43.67
CA LYS A 51 38.61 22.08 42.43
C LYS A 51 39.94 22.68 41.99
N ASN A 52 40.18 22.80 40.68
CA ASN A 52 41.34 23.48 40.08
C ASN A 52 42.66 22.91 40.62
N ASN A 53 42.93 21.64 40.30
CA ASN A 53 44.14 20.93 40.68
C ASN A 53 44.70 20.17 39.47
N GLN A 54 45.67 19.27 39.69
CA GLN A 54 46.35 18.51 38.64
C GLN A 54 46.23 17.00 38.88
N ILE A 55 45.17 16.53 39.55
CA ILE A 55 45.03 15.14 39.98
C ILE A 55 44.87 14.26 38.73
N ILE A 56 45.69 13.21 38.61
CA ILE A 56 45.66 12.30 37.43
C ILE A 56 44.95 10.98 37.74
N ASN A 57 45.22 10.39 38.90
CA ASN A 57 44.63 9.12 39.34
C ASN A 57 43.83 9.37 40.61
N LEU A 58 42.56 8.99 40.61
CA LEU A 58 41.67 9.17 41.75
C LEU A 58 41.00 7.85 42.12
N VAL A 59 41.40 7.30 43.27
CA VAL A 59 40.75 6.17 43.91
C VAL A 59 39.93 6.70 45.07
N LEU A 60 38.61 6.60 44.97
CA LEU A 60 37.71 7.02 46.02
C LEU A 60 37.50 5.89 47.04
N PRO A 61 37.45 6.20 48.34
CA PRO A 61 37.31 5.19 49.38
C PRO A 61 35.88 4.61 49.44
N ASN A 62 35.76 3.33 49.81
CA ASN A 62 34.50 2.56 49.77
C ASN A 62 33.37 3.10 50.66
N ASN A 63 33.69 3.88 51.70
CA ASN A 63 32.71 4.47 52.62
C ASN A 63 32.12 5.79 52.11
N LEU A 64 32.61 6.32 50.99
CA LEU A 64 32.16 7.59 50.43
C LEU A 64 30.75 7.45 49.85
N SER A 65 29.80 8.20 50.40
CA SER A 65 28.41 8.19 49.94
C SER A 65 28.06 9.39 49.05
N ASN A 66 28.83 10.48 49.13
CA ASN A 66 28.52 11.73 48.44
C ASN A 66 29.77 12.46 47.94
N ILE A 67 29.68 12.98 46.72
CA ILE A 67 30.68 13.87 46.12
C ILE A 67 30.02 15.22 45.86
N GLY A 68 30.59 16.28 46.42
CA GLY A 68 30.05 17.63 46.37
C GLY A 68 30.12 18.30 45.00
N ILE A 69 29.41 19.43 44.90
CA ILE A 69 29.37 20.28 43.72
C ILE A 69 30.78 20.81 43.43
N TYR A 70 31.24 20.71 42.18
CA TYR A 70 32.59 21.11 41.75
C TYR A 70 33.75 20.39 42.45
N ALA A 71 33.51 19.31 43.21
CA ALA A 71 34.51 18.73 44.10
C ALA A 71 35.85 18.41 43.43
N PHE A 72 35.85 17.97 42.18
CA PHE A 72 37.03 17.65 41.37
C PHE A 72 37.02 18.35 40.00
N GLN A 73 36.31 19.48 39.88
CA GLN A 73 36.30 20.28 38.65
C GLN A 73 37.72 20.72 38.24
N ASN A 74 38.01 20.75 36.95
CA ASN A 74 39.28 21.23 36.38
C ASN A 74 40.49 20.51 37.01
N ASN A 75 40.57 19.21 36.75
CA ASN A 75 41.70 18.36 37.10
C ASN A 75 42.20 17.64 35.85
N GLN A 76 43.07 16.64 36.01
CA GLN A 76 43.61 15.83 34.93
C GLN A 76 43.24 14.36 35.09
N ILE A 77 42.09 14.07 35.73
CA ILE A 77 41.76 12.70 36.16
C ILE A 77 41.53 11.85 34.92
N ILE A 78 42.32 10.79 34.77
CA ILE A 78 42.20 9.80 33.69
C ILE A 78 41.48 8.55 34.22
N ASN A 79 41.93 8.06 35.38
CA ASN A 79 41.41 6.86 36.02
C ASN A 79 40.58 7.25 37.24
N LEU A 80 39.27 7.04 37.16
CA LEU A 80 38.32 7.24 38.25
C LEU A 80 37.68 5.91 38.62
N VAL A 81 37.89 5.49 39.88
CA VAL A 81 37.18 4.35 40.46
C VAL A 81 36.16 4.86 41.46
N LEU A 82 34.88 4.70 41.14
CA LEU A 82 33.77 5.06 42.03
C LEU A 82 33.52 3.93 43.06
N PRO A 83 33.17 4.27 44.31
CA PRO A 83 32.88 3.28 45.33
C PRO A 83 31.44 2.76 45.24
N ASN A 84 31.22 1.52 45.65
CA ASN A 84 29.92 0.84 45.52
C ASN A 84 28.78 1.42 46.37
N ASN A 85 29.08 2.27 47.36
CA ASN A 85 28.08 2.90 48.25
C ASN A 85 27.74 4.35 47.84
N LEU A 86 28.28 4.83 46.71
CA LEU A 86 28.09 6.20 46.27
C LEU A 86 26.65 6.42 45.80
N SER A 87 25.90 7.28 46.49
CA SER A 87 24.50 7.57 46.15
C SER A 87 24.32 8.84 45.33
N ASN A 88 25.28 9.78 45.41
CA ASN A 88 25.17 11.07 44.74
C ASN A 88 26.50 11.63 44.21
N ILE A 89 26.46 12.13 42.98
CA ILE A 89 27.51 12.95 42.37
C ILE A 89 26.96 14.36 42.13
N GLY A 90 27.57 15.37 42.75
CA GLY A 90 27.15 16.76 42.66
C GLY A 90 27.35 17.39 41.27
N ASN A 91 26.71 18.54 41.06
CA ASN A 91 26.83 19.28 39.80
C ASN A 91 28.30 19.66 39.55
N TYR A 92 28.74 19.56 38.30
CA TYR A 92 30.11 19.88 37.86
C TYR A 92 31.22 19.10 38.58
N ALA A 93 30.91 18.05 39.34
CA ALA A 93 31.85 17.39 40.24
C ALA A 93 33.15 16.95 39.55
N PHE A 94 33.06 16.46 38.32
CA PHE A 94 34.19 15.99 37.49
C PHE A 94 34.29 16.71 36.15
N GLN A 95 33.69 17.91 36.02
CA GLN A 95 33.77 18.69 34.79
C GLN A 95 35.23 19.03 34.44
N ASN A 96 35.57 19.04 33.15
CA ASN A 96 36.90 19.38 32.62
C ASN A 96 38.00 18.49 33.23
N ASN A 97 37.91 17.19 32.95
CA ASN A 97 38.89 16.16 33.30
C ASN A 97 39.25 15.35 32.04
N GLN A 98 39.95 14.22 32.21
CA GLN A 98 40.40 13.36 31.11
C GLN A 98 39.88 11.92 31.28
N ILE A 99 38.74 11.73 31.95
CA ILE A 99 38.22 10.40 32.31
C ILE A 99 37.90 9.65 31.03
N GLN A 100 38.41 8.42 30.88
CA GLN A 100 38.23 7.62 29.67
C GLN A 100 37.17 6.52 29.81
N THR A 101 37.11 5.89 30.98
CA THR A 101 36.16 4.82 31.29
C THR A 101 35.45 5.12 32.59
N LEU A 102 34.16 4.80 32.67
CA LEU A 102 33.36 5.05 33.85
C LEU A 102 32.37 3.92 34.09
N ASN A 103 32.49 3.30 35.26
CA ASN A 103 31.54 2.33 35.78
C ASN A 103 30.74 2.99 36.90
N LEU A 104 29.43 3.15 36.69
CA LEU A 104 28.52 3.75 37.64
C LEU A 104 27.93 2.64 38.53
N PRO A 105 28.11 2.71 39.87
CA PRO A 105 27.66 1.66 40.78
C PRO A 105 26.14 1.61 40.89
N SER A 106 25.60 0.46 41.29
CA SER A 106 24.15 0.22 41.37
C SER A 106 23.42 1.06 42.43
N SER A 107 24.16 1.60 43.41
CA SER A 107 23.62 2.46 44.48
C SER A 107 23.46 3.93 44.07
N LEU A 108 23.97 4.31 42.89
CA LEU A 108 24.00 5.70 42.46
C LEU A 108 22.62 6.14 41.95
N GLY A 109 21.96 7.00 42.71
CA GLY A 109 20.63 7.53 42.34
C GLY A 109 20.68 8.83 41.55
N ASN A 110 21.78 9.61 41.61
CA ASN A 110 21.84 10.92 40.96
C ASN A 110 23.24 11.28 40.44
N ILE A 111 23.28 11.73 39.18
CA ILE A 111 24.42 12.37 38.52
C ILE A 111 24.03 13.81 38.22
N GLY A 112 24.64 14.76 38.94
CA GLY A 112 24.32 16.18 38.86
C GLY A 112 24.57 16.83 37.50
N ASN A 113 24.06 18.05 37.35
CA ASN A 113 24.19 18.83 36.12
C ASN A 113 25.68 19.01 35.78
N TYR A 114 26.05 18.83 34.52
CA TYR A 114 27.44 18.97 34.04
C TYR A 114 28.47 18.09 34.75
N ALA A 115 28.06 17.08 35.53
CA ALA A 115 28.96 16.35 36.43
C ALA A 115 30.21 15.78 35.72
N PHE A 116 30.06 15.28 34.50
CA PHE A 116 31.14 14.73 33.67
C PHE A 116 31.30 15.45 32.32
N GLN A 117 30.83 16.70 32.21
CA GLN A 117 30.99 17.49 30.98
C GLN A 117 32.48 17.71 30.66
N ASN A 118 32.84 17.70 29.38
CA ASN A 118 34.20 17.93 28.88
C ASN A 118 35.20 16.92 29.47
N ASN A 119 34.97 15.65 29.18
CA ASN A 119 35.88 14.55 29.52
C ASN A 119 36.23 13.77 28.23
N GLN A 120 36.86 12.61 28.37
CA GLN A 120 37.24 11.74 27.25
C GLN A 120 36.53 10.39 27.33
N ILE A 121 35.32 10.33 27.92
CA ILE A 121 34.66 9.07 28.25
C ILE A 121 34.28 8.37 26.95
N THR A 122 34.82 7.18 26.72
CA THR A 122 34.52 6.33 25.57
C THR A 122 33.62 5.15 25.93
N SER A 123 33.74 4.65 27.17
CA SER A 123 32.94 3.54 27.72
C SER A 123 32.27 3.99 29.02
N LEU A 124 30.94 3.90 29.04
CA LEU A 124 30.09 4.24 30.16
C LEU A 124 29.19 3.05 30.47
N ASN A 125 29.32 2.48 31.67
CA ASN A 125 28.56 1.30 32.09
C ASN A 125 27.72 1.62 33.33
N PHE A 126 26.42 1.33 33.26
CA PHE A 126 25.49 1.44 34.38
C PHE A 126 25.32 0.07 35.04
N GLN A 127 25.36 0.01 36.38
CA GLN A 127 25.11 -1.22 37.15
C GLN A 127 23.74 -1.21 37.87
N GLY A 128 23.02 -0.09 37.84
CA GLY A 128 21.69 0.07 38.43
C GLY A 128 20.68 0.57 37.39
N ASP A 129 19.39 0.38 37.68
CA ASP A 129 18.29 0.65 36.77
C ASP A 129 17.58 2.01 36.98
N ASP A 130 17.67 2.57 38.19
CA ASP A 130 17.03 3.83 38.57
C ASP A 130 18.09 4.88 38.92
N ILE A 131 18.46 5.66 37.92
CA ILE A 131 19.46 6.74 38.06
C ILE A 131 19.02 8.00 37.33
N ALA A 132 19.04 9.12 38.04
CA ALA A 132 18.78 10.42 37.45
C ALA A 132 20.06 11.01 36.83
N ILE A 133 20.13 11.03 35.51
CA ILE A 133 21.19 11.68 34.72
C ILE A 133 20.73 13.09 34.41
N ARG A 134 21.29 14.09 35.09
CA ARG A 134 20.84 15.48 34.98
C ARG A 134 21.40 16.19 33.74
N GLU A 135 21.05 17.46 33.57
CA GLU A 135 21.31 18.22 32.35
C GLU A 135 22.81 18.33 32.09
N TYR A 136 23.21 18.20 30.82
CA TYR A 136 24.60 18.29 30.37
C TYR A 136 25.58 17.31 31.04
N ALA A 137 25.09 16.31 31.80
CA ALA A 137 25.92 15.48 32.68
C ALA A 137 27.10 14.83 31.95
N PHE A 138 26.94 14.41 30.70
CA PHE A 138 27.95 13.78 29.86
C PHE A 138 28.20 14.54 28.54
N GLN A 139 27.87 15.83 28.47
CA GLN A 139 28.08 16.62 27.26
C GLN A 139 29.59 16.72 26.92
N ASN A 140 29.94 16.73 25.63
CA ASN A 140 31.32 16.87 25.13
C ASN A 140 32.22 15.74 25.67
N ASN A 141 31.86 14.50 25.32
CA ASN A 141 32.62 13.28 25.61
C ASN A 141 32.84 12.49 24.31
N GLN A 142 33.29 11.24 24.41
CA GLN A 142 33.61 10.37 23.26
C GLN A 142 32.82 9.06 23.30
N ILE A 143 31.65 9.04 23.95
CA ILE A 143 30.87 7.82 24.16
C ILE A 143 30.41 7.28 22.81
N THR A 144 30.63 5.98 22.57
CA THR A 144 30.30 5.34 21.28
C THR A 144 29.08 4.42 21.34
N ASN A 145 28.90 3.71 22.45
CA ASN A 145 27.78 2.82 22.69
C ASN A 145 27.12 3.22 24.00
N LEU A 146 25.80 3.45 23.97
CA LEU A 146 25.04 3.87 25.14
C LEU A 146 23.85 2.95 25.35
N VAL A 147 23.90 2.17 26.42
CA VAL A 147 22.75 1.40 26.92
C VAL A 147 22.26 2.11 28.17
N LEU A 148 21.10 2.74 28.06
CA LEU A 148 20.51 3.44 29.20
C LEU A 148 19.87 2.45 30.18
N PRO A 149 19.90 2.76 31.48
CA PRO A 149 19.22 1.98 32.49
C PRO A 149 17.70 2.04 32.30
N SER A 150 17.01 0.98 32.72
CA SER A 150 15.61 0.75 32.32
C SER A 150 14.63 1.81 32.85
N ASP A 151 14.91 2.42 34.01
CA ASP A 151 14.06 3.40 34.69
C ASP A 151 14.74 4.77 34.92
N GLY A 152 15.93 4.98 34.33
CA GLY A 152 16.68 6.22 34.52
C GLY A 152 16.07 7.41 33.77
N SER A 153 16.14 8.60 34.38
CA SER A 153 15.73 9.85 33.75
C SER A 153 16.93 10.53 33.08
N VAL A 154 16.80 10.96 31.83
CA VAL A 154 17.88 11.67 31.08
C VAL A 154 17.48 13.12 30.86
N GLY A 155 18.24 14.05 31.43
CA GLY A 155 18.03 15.49 31.31
C GLY A 155 18.41 16.07 29.94
N SER A 156 18.03 17.33 29.72
CA SER A 156 18.36 18.06 28.50
C SER A 156 19.88 18.12 28.27
N TYR A 157 20.30 18.00 27.01
CA TYR A 157 21.72 18.03 26.61
C TYR A 157 22.64 16.98 27.28
N ALA A 158 22.09 16.01 28.03
CA ALA A 158 22.89 15.12 28.86
C ALA A 158 23.99 14.38 28.09
N PHE A 159 23.72 13.96 26.85
CA PHE A 159 24.66 13.26 25.98
C PHE A 159 24.96 14.03 24.68
N GLU A 160 24.75 15.35 24.65
CA GLU A 160 25.08 16.15 23.46
C GLU A 160 26.60 16.12 23.18
N ASN A 161 26.98 16.17 21.89
CA ASN A 161 28.38 16.22 21.44
C ASN A 161 29.18 15.01 21.93
N ASN A 162 28.70 13.83 21.59
CA ASN A 162 29.39 12.57 21.79
C ASN A 162 29.61 11.87 20.42
N LEU A 163 30.02 10.60 20.44
CA LEU A 163 30.25 9.79 19.25
C LEU A 163 29.29 8.60 19.19
N ILE A 164 28.09 8.72 19.80
CA ILE A 164 27.18 7.58 20.00
C ILE A 164 26.70 7.09 18.64
N THR A 165 26.98 5.83 18.32
CA THR A 165 26.51 5.16 17.09
C THR A 165 25.35 4.21 17.37
N SER A 166 25.33 3.61 18.57
CA SER A 166 24.31 2.69 19.05
C SER A 166 23.71 3.19 20.37
N LEU A 167 22.38 3.32 20.41
CA LEU A 167 21.62 3.82 21.54
C LEU A 167 20.47 2.85 21.87
N THR A 168 20.43 2.40 23.12
CA THR A 168 19.26 1.71 23.69
C THR A 168 18.57 2.64 24.68
N LEU A 169 17.30 2.98 24.41
CA LEU A 169 16.49 3.86 25.23
C LEU A 169 15.83 3.11 26.42
N PRO A 170 15.46 3.81 27.50
CA PRO A 170 14.74 3.23 28.63
C PRO A 170 13.38 2.64 28.22
N THR A 171 13.00 1.52 28.82
CA THR A 171 11.76 0.78 28.52
C THR A 171 10.75 0.78 29.67
N SER A 172 11.11 1.30 30.84
CA SER A 172 10.17 1.48 31.96
C SER A 172 9.06 2.46 31.59
N SER A 173 7.87 2.24 32.13
CA SER A 173 6.70 3.12 31.97
C SER A 173 6.63 4.23 33.03
N SER A 174 7.71 4.48 33.79
CA SER A 174 7.72 5.57 34.75
C SER A 174 7.58 6.93 34.05
N TYR A 175 7.01 7.89 34.76
CA TYR A 175 6.82 9.25 34.24
C TYR A 175 8.13 9.85 33.71
N TYR A 176 9.24 9.63 34.43
CA TYR A 176 10.53 10.22 34.13
C TYR A 176 11.28 9.55 32.97
N SER A 177 10.94 8.30 32.61
CA SER A 177 11.47 7.59 31.44
C SER A 177 10.61 7.79 30.19
N SER A 178 9.41 8.37 30.32
CA SER A 178 8.46 8.54 29.22
C SER A 178 8.71 9.75 28.31
N THR A 179 9.62 10.66 28.70
CA THR A 179 9.96 11.87 27.94
C THR A 179 11.42 11.86 27.52
N ILE A 180 11.68 12.12 26.25
CA ILE A 180 13.02 12.38 25.73
C ILE A 180 13.27 13.89 25.71
N ASN A 181 14.19 14.35 26.56
CA ASN A 181 14.43 15.77 26.79
C ASN A 181 15.14 16.49 25.64
N SER A 182 15.04 17.82 25.64
CA SER A 182 15.55 18.69 24.59
C SER A 182 17.06 18.47 24.40
N TYR A 183 17.47 18.25 23.16
CA TYR A 183 18.87 18.02 22.77
C TYR A 183 19.60 16.89 23.52
N ALA A 184 18.89 16.01 24.22
CA ALA A 184 19.51 14.99 25.07
C ALA A 184 20.55 14.12 24.33
N TYR A 185 20.34 13.85 23.04
CA TYR A 185 21.21 13.05 22.18
C TYR A 185 21.65 13.80 20.91
N ALA A 186 21.63 15.13 20.92
CA ALA A 186 22.01 15.94 19.77
C ALA A 186 23.51 15.82 19.44
N ASN A 187 23.89 16.08 18.18
CA ASN A 187 25.29 16.13 17.73
C ASN A 187 26.06 14.82 18.02
N ASN A 188 25.47 13.69 17.64
CA ASN A 188 26.02 12.34 17.80
C ASN A 188 26.20 11.66 16.43
N LYS A 189 26.30 10.32 16.41
CA LYS A 189 26.48 9.49 15.20
C LYS A 189 25.46 8.35 15.12
N ILE A 190 24.29 8.52 15.75
CA ILE A 190 23.28 7.44 15.86
C ILE A 190 22.79 7.11 14.45
N THR A 191 22.74 5.82 14.10
CA THR A 191 22.41 5.36 12.74
C THR A 191 21.02 4.75 12.63
N ASN A 192 20.57 4.04 13.66
CA ASN A 192 19.27 3.38 13.70
C ASN A 192 18.62 3.70 15.04
N LEU A 193 17.32 3.97 15.02
CA LEU A 193 16.59 4.33 16.22
C LEU A 193 15.20 3.70 16.24
N VAL A 194 14.93 2.96 17.31
CA VAL A 194 13.60 2.47 17.63
C VAL A 194 13.14 3.21 18.88
N ILE A 195 12.05 3.97 18.75
CA ILE A 195 11.42 4.62 19.89
C ILE A 195 10.53 3.60 20.61
N PRO A 196 10.78 3.29 21.90
CA PRO A 196 9.95 2.37 22.67
C PRO A 196 8.51 2.88 22.88
N ASP A 197 7.55 1.96 23.06
CA ASP A 197 6.13 2.28 23.24
C ASP A 197 5.82 3.09 24.51
N ASN A 198 6.70 3.06 25.53
CA ASN A 198 6.55 3.86 26.75
C ASN A 198 6.88 5.36 26.55
N ILE A 199 7.51 5.74 25.43
CA ILE A 199 7.85 7.13 25.16
C ILE A 199 6.61 7.88 24.67
N THR A 200 6.22 8.91 25.42
CA THR A 200 5.07 9.76 25.13
C THR A 200 5.46 11.08 24.49
N GLU A 201 6.69 11.56 24.71
CA GLU A 201 7.14 12.87 24.22
C GLU A 201 8.61 12.85 23.77
N ILE A 202 8.90 13.48 22.62
CA ILE A 202 10.26 13.76 22.12
C ILE A 202 10.40 15.27 21.93
N ASN A 203 11.18 15.89 22.81
CA ASN A 203 11.34 17.34 22.86
C ASN A 203 12.26 17.91 21.77
N SER A 204 12.27 19.24 21.68
CA SER A 204 12.96 19.98 20.62
C SER A 204 14.43 19.59 20.52
N GLY A 205 14.87 19.28 19.29
CA GLY A 205 16.28 18.97 19.01
C GLY A 205 16.83 17.67 19.59
N ALA A 206 16.02 16.84 20.27
CA ALA A 206 16.44 15.65 21.01
C ALA A 206 17.45 14.76 20.29
N PHE A 207 17.25 14.52 18.99
CA PHE A 207 18.07 13.70 18.10
C PHE A 207 18.65 14.49 16.92
N SER A 208 18.75 15.81 17.04
CA SER A 208 19.27 16.66 15.97
C SER A 208 20.76 16.40 15.66
N ASN A 209 21.17 16.61 14.41
CA ASN A 209 22.55 16.45 13.94
C ASN A 209 23.14 15.05 14.24
N ASN A 210 22.41 14.00 13.87
CA ASN A 210 22.82 12.60 13.96
C ASN A 210 23.03 12.00 12.55
N LYS A 211 23.05 10.66 12.45
CA LYS A 211 23.19 9.91 11.19
C LYS A 211 22.04 8.92 11.00
N ILE A 212 20.86 9.22 11.56
CA ILE A 212 19.75 8.27 11.61
C ILE A 212 19.24 8.07 10.19
N SER A 213 19.32 6.83 9.70
CA SER A 213 18.81 6.42 8.40
C SER A 213 17.48 5.68 8.50
N ASN A 214 17.29 4.90 9.57
CA ASN A 214 16.06 4.17 9.85
C ASN A 214 15.48 4.56 11.21
N LEU A 215 14.20 4.96 11.22
CA LEU A 215 13.48 5.37 12.42
C LEU A 215 12.13 4.64 12.52
N THR A 216 11.86 4.08 13.70
CA THR A 216 10.54 3.51 14.04
C THR A 216 9.90 4.31 15.17
N ILE A 217 8.67 4.76 14.96
CA ILE A 217 7.90 5.64 15.85
C ILE A 217 6.60 4.94 16.28
N PRO A 218 6.29 4.87 17.60
CA PRO A 218 5.05 4.27 18.09
C PRO A 218 3.84 5.18 17.87
N ALA A 219 2.64 4.64 18.10
CA ALA A 219 1.37 5.31 17.78
C ALA A 219 1.07 6.57 18.60
N THR A 220 1.64 6.70 19.79
CA THR A 220 1.19 7.67 20.80
C THR A 220 2.14 8.85 21.01
N VAL A 221 3.38 8.79 20.51
CA VAL A 221 4.43 9.76 20.88
C VAL A 221 4.22 11.13 20.26
N HIS A 222 4.25 12.20 21.05
CA HIS A 222 4.29 13.57 20.55
C HIS A 222 5.72 13.98 20.20
N ILE A 223 5.92 14.66 19.07
CA ILE A 223 7.26 15.07 18.60
C ILE A 223 7.27 16.58 18.38
N TYR A 224 8.19 17.26 19.06
CA TYR A 224 8.38 18.71 18.99
C TYR A 224 9.37 19.12 17.88
N ASP A 225 9.41 20.43 17.63
CA ASP A 225 10.18 21.02 16.54
C ASP A 225 11.66 20.62 16.56
N ARG A 226 12.22 20.37 15.39
CA ARG A 226 13.62 20.04 15.13
C ARG A 226 14.13 18.80 15.86
N ALA A 227 13.26 17.99 16.48
CA ALA A 227 13.64 16.78 17.20
C ALA A 227 14.59 15.88 16.40
N PHE A 228 14.41 15.83 15.08
CA PHE A 228 15.19 15.01 14.16
C PHE A 228 15.92 15.80 13.06
N LEU A 229 16.10 17.11 13.24
CA LEU A 229 16.77 17.97 12.25
C LEU A 229 18.19 17.46 11.91
N SER A 230 18.58 17.55 10.63
CA SER A 230 19.93 17.17 10.14
C SER A 230 20.28 15.70 10.41
N ASN A 231 19.42 14.79 9.99
CA ASN A 231 19.67 13.34 9.92
C ASN A 231 19.74 12.86 8.45
N GLU A 232 19.98 11.57 8.24
CA GLU A 232 20.23 10.97 6.91
C GLU A 232 19.13 9.94 6.56
N PHE A 233 17.87 10.30 6.81
CA PHE A 233 16.73 9.38 6.69
C PHE A 233 16.59 8.76 5.30
N THR A 234 16.52 7.44 5.26
CA THR A 234 16.09 6.64 4.10
C THR A 234 14.76 5.95 4.35
N SER A 235 14.37 5.76 5.61
CA SER A 235 13.11 5.12 6.00
C SER A 235 12.60 5.66 7.34
N ILE A 236 11.29 5.94 7.40
CA ILE A 236 10.57 6.32 8.62
C ILE A 236 9.30 5.47 8.69
N ILE A 237 9.16 4.68 9.76
CA ILE A 237 7.99 3.85 10.03
C ILE A 237 7.23 4.48 11.20
N ILE A 238 5.95 4.81 10.98
CA ILE A 238 5.07 5.37 11.99
C ILE A 238 3.93 4.39 12.21
N TYR A 239 3.82 3.84 13.43
CA TYR A 239 2.65 3.08 13.83
C TYR A 239 1.48 4.01 14.18
N GLY A 240 0.24 3.53 14.05
CA GLY A 240 -0.97 4.33 14.27
C GLY A 240 -1.31 5.24 13.08
N ASP A 241 -1.78 6.45 13.37
CA ASP A 241 -2.07 7.46 12.33
C ASP A 241 -0.76 8.03 11.77
N GLN A 242 -0.36 7.58 10.59
CA GLN A 242 0.85 8.05 9.91
C GLN A 242 0.82 9.54 9.51
N TYR A 243 -0.36 10.16 9.47
CA TYR A 243 -0.53 11.56 9.04
C TYR A 243 -0.49 12.57 10.19
N ARG A 244 -0.42 12.09 11.44
CA ARG A 244 -0.49 12.92 12.65
C ARG A 244 0.64 13.94 12.82
N PHE A 245 1.65 13.91 11.95
CA PHE A 245 2.77 14.85 11.91
C PHE A 245 2.80 15.72 10.65
N ASN A 246 1.82 15.60 9.74
CA ASN A 246 1.89 16.24 8.42
C ASN A 246 2.01 17.77 8.50
N ASP A 247 1.34 18.40 9.46
CA ASP A 247 1.37 19.85 9.70
C ASP A 247 2.75 20.35 10.19
N LYS A 248 3.57 19.45 10.73
CA LYS A 248 4.89 19.75 11.32
C LYS A 248 6.02 18.92 10.71
N TRP A 249 5.80 18.19 9.62
CA TRP A 249 6.73 17.20 9.07
C TRP A 249 8.14 17.77 8.85
N GLY A 250 8.21 18.88 8.11
CA GLY A 250 9.46 19.61 7.89
C GLY A 250 10.02 20.26 9.16
N ASN A 251 9.16 20.74 10.05
CA ASN A 251 9.58 21.38 11.31
C ASN A 251 10.26 20.39 12.26
N ILE A 252 9.73 19.15 12.35
CA ILE A 252 10.31 18.04 13.12
C ILE A 252 11.70 17.66 12.58
N GLY A 253 11.93 17.87 11.28
CA GLY A 253 13.19 17.58 10.59
C GLY A 253 13.13 16.35 9.69
N PHE A 254 11.93 15.88 9.33
CA PHE A 254 11.77 14.79 8.36
C PHE A 254 11.84 15.32 6.91
N PRO A 255 12.42 14.55 5.98
CA PRO A 255 12.56 14.99 4.60
C PRO A 255 11.23 14.84 3.85
N THR A 256 10.95 15.76 2.93
CA THR A 256 9.66 15.85 2.21
C THR A 256 9.38 14.65 1.32
N ASN A 257 10.42 14.01 0.76
CA ASN A 257 10.29 12.81 -0.07
C ASN A 257 9.88 11.55 0.73
N LEU A 258 9.94 11.60 2.06
CA LEU A 258 9.42 10.54 2.94
C LEU A 258 8.08 10.92 3.58
N MET A 259 7.52 12.09 3.22
CA MET A 259 6.21 12.50 3.71
C MET A 259 5.11 11.57 3.19
N PRO A 260 4.22 11.06 4.04
CA PRO A 260 3.06 10.31 3.59
C PRO A 260 2.21 11.18 2.64
N ILE A 261 2.00 10.72 1.40
CA ILE A 261 1.25 11.46 0.38
C ILE A 261 -0.17 11.77 0.89
N PRO A 262 -0.64 13.04 0.86
CA PRO A 262 -2.00 13.40 1.25
C PRO A 262 -3.02 12.72 0.33
N TYR A 263 -3.98 12.04 0.94
CA TYR A 263 -4.84 11.11 0.23
C TYR A 263 -5.79 11.74 -0.83
N TYR A 264 -6.10 13.03 -0.72
CA TYR A 264 -7.01 13.74 -1.63
C TYR A 264 -6.35 14.23 -2.93
N THR A 265 -5.01 14.36 -3.00
CA THR A 265 -4.32 14.70 -4.26
C THR A 265 -4.22 13.51 -5.21
N CYS A 266 -4.60 12.32 -4.73
CA CYS A 266 -4.62 11.09 -5.53
C CYS A 266 -5.83 11.01 -6.46
N PHE A 267 -6.83 11.87 -6.30
CA PHE A 267 -8.06 11.82 -7.09
C PHE A 267 -8.13 13.01 -8.03
N ASP A 268 -8.33 12.75 -9.32
CA ASP A 268 -8.86 13.74 -10.23
C ASP A 268 -10.35 13.89 -9.95
N PHE A 269 -10.73 15.02 -9.35
CA PHE A 269 -12.05 15.21 -8.75
C PHE A 269 -12.70 16.52 -9.21
N GLU A 270 -13.88 16.39 -9.83
CA GLU A 270 -14.66 17.51 -10.37
C GLU A 270 -16.15 17.27 -10.12
N ASP A 271 -16.87 18.29 -9.66
CA ASP A 271 -18.33 18.30 -9.48
C ASP A 271 -18.92 17.10 -8.71
N GLY A 272 -18.18 16.56 -7.74
CA GLY A 272 -18.62 15.42 -6.93
C GLY A 272 -18.24 14.05 -7.50
N TYR A 273 -17.52 14.00 -8.61
CA TYR A 273 -17.08 12.77 -9.27
C TYR A 273 -15.57 12.61 -9.22
N ILE A 274 -15.11 11.40 -8.93
CA ILE A 274 -13.73 10.99 -9.16
C ILE A 274 -13.64 10.48 -10.59
N ASN A 275 -12.86 11.17 -11.44
CA ASN A 275 -12.70 10.87 -12.86
C ASN A 275 -11.37 10.19 -13.17
N GLY A 276 -10.45 10.16 -12.22
CA GLY A 276 -9.13 9.57 -12.37
C GLY A 276 -8.42 9.35 -11.03
N TYR A 277 -7.38 8.54 -11.06
CA TYR A 277 -6.53 8.25 -9.91
C TYR A 277 -5.06 8.39 -10.30
N ASP A 278 -4.26 8.98 -9.42
CA ASP A 278 -2.82 9.15 -9.65
C ASP A 278 -2.09 7.80 -9.46
N GLU A 279 -1.45 7.31 -10.51
CA GLU A 279 -0.71 6.06 -10.48
C GLU A 279 0.45 6.06 -9.47
N SER A 280 0.94 7.20 -9.01
CA SER A 280 1.97 7.28 -7.97
C SER A 280 1.42 7.03 -6.56
N CYS A 281 0.09 7.05 -6.38
CA CYS A 281 -0.57 6.85 -5.11
C CYS A 281 -0.69 5.38 -4.70
N ARG A 282 -1.11 5.18 -3.45
CA ARG A 282 -1.23 3.85 -2.83
C ARG A 282 -2.22 2.95 -3.57
N ARG A 283 -2.02 1.64 -3.46
CA ARG A 283 -2.91 0.62 -4.08
C ARG A 283 -4.04 0.13 -3.17
N ASN A 284 -3.98 0.43 -1.87
CA ASN A 284 -5.12 0.30 -0.96
C ASN A 284 -5.84 1.64 -0.88
N VAL A 285 -7.05 1.71 -1.42
CA VAL A 285 -7.81 2.94 -1.66
C VAL A 285 -9.06 2.94 -0.77
N THR A 286 -9.23 3.98 0.04
CA THR A 286 -10.46 4.26 0.80
C THR A 286 -11.10 5.55 0.30
N ILE A 287 -12.07 5.50 -0.62
CA ILE A 287 -12.66 6.72 -1.18
C ILE A 287 -13.25 7.60 -0.06
N PRO A 288 -12.89 8.91 0.03
CA PRO A 288 -13.37 9.76 1.09
C PRO A 288 -14.81 10.22 0.81
N GLU A 289 -15.56 10.55 1.85
CA GLU A 289 -16.92 11.08 1.68
C GLU A 289 -16.94 12.52 1.13
N MET A 290 -15.84 13.26 1.33
CA MET A 290 -15.67 14.65 0.93
C MET A 290 -14.27 14.88 0.36
N ILE A 291 -14.16 15.65 -0.73
CA ILE A 291 -12.90 16.17 -1.28
C ILE A 291 -13.06 17.68 -1.43
N ASN A 292 -12.13 18.47 -0.87
CA ASN A 292 -12.16 19.95 -0.91
C ASN A 292 -13.51 20.58 -0.48
N GLY A 293 -14.19 19.96 0.49
CA GLY A 293 -15.49 20.43 0.98
C GLY A 293 -16.69 20.11 0.08
N VAL A 294 -16.47 19.36 -1.01
CA VAL A 294 -17.53 18.85 -1.89
C VAL A 294 -17.74 17.36 -1.62
N LYS A 295 -19.01 16.93 -1.58
CA LYS A 295 -19.37 15.53 -1.36
C LYS A 295 -19.00 14.68 -2.56
N VAL A 296 -18.34 13.54 -2.32
CA VAL A 296 -18.05 12.57 -3.38
C VAL A 296 -19.28 11.69 -3.58
N ILE A 297 -19.93 11.82 -4.74
CA ILE A 297 -21.19 11.17 -5.08
C ILE A 297 -21.08 10.16 -6.23
N GLY A 298 -19.99 10.19 -7.00
CA GLY A 298 -19.82 9.31 -8.13
C GLY A 298 -18.38 8.97 -8.45
N ILE A 299 -18.23 7.88 -9.19
CA ILE A 299 -16.98 7.43 -9.79
C ILE A 299 -17.22 7.37 -11.29
N GLY A 300 -16.43 8.11 -12.06
CA GLY A 300 -16.53 8.17 -13.51
C GLY A 300 -16.13 6.88 -14.20
N ASP A 301 -16.37 6.83 -15.50
CA ASP A 301 -15.90 5.73 -16.34
C ASP A 301 -14.36 5.67 -16.30
N TYR A 302 -13.80 4.46 -16.25
CA TYR A 302 -12.34 4.23 -16.19
C TYR A 302 -11.57 4.87 -15.02
N ALA A 303 -12.22 5.50 -14.05
CA ALA A 303 -11.56 6.37 -13.07
C ALA A 303 -10.41 5.72 -12.27
N PHE A 304 -10.46 4.40 -12.09
CA PHE A 304 -9.41 3.61 -11.44
C PHE A 304 -8.94 2.44 -12.32
N SER A 305 -9.17 2.49 -13.64
CA SER A 305 -8.84 1.39 -14.54
C SER A 305 -7.32 1.25 -14.71
N GLY A 306 -6.76 0.06 -14.50
CA GLY A 306 -5.32 -0.20 -14.69
C GLY A 306 -4.41 0.30 -13.55
N GLU A 307 -4.98 0.81 -12.46
CA GLU A 307 -4.26 1.49 -11.38
C GLU A 307 -3.56 0.56 -10.39
N ASN A 308 -3.51 -0.75 -10.67
CA ASN A 308 -2.92 -1.78 -9.82
C ASN A 308 -3.49 -1.84 -8.39
N ILE A 309 -4.75 -1.42 -8.19
CA ILE A 309 -5.41 -1.39 -6.89
C ILE A 309 -5.51 -2.80 -6.31
N THR A 310 -5.09 -2.94 -5.05
CA THR A 310 -5.09 -4.20 -4.29
C THR A 310 -6.19 -4.25 -3.23
N ASP A 311 -6.74 -3.10 -2.86
CA ASP A 311 -7.88 -3.02 -1.94
C ASP A 311 -8.68 -1.73 -2.19
N ILE A 312 -10.00 -1.81 -2.07
CA ILE A 312 -10.91 -0.68 -2.28
C ILE A 312 -12.03 -0.67 -1.24
N ASP A 313 -12.25 0.49 -0.64
CA ASP A 313 -13.42 0.81 0.17
C ASP A 313 -14.20 1.97 -0.47
N ILE A 314 -15.46 1.70 -0.82
CA ILE A 314 -16.35 2.65 -1.51
C ILE A 314 -17.45 3.08 -0.53
N PRO A 315 -17.51 4.37 -0.11
CA PRO A 315 -18.45 4.84 0.91
C PRO A 315 -19.88 4.90 0.38
N ALA A 316 -20.85 4.99 1.30
CA ALA A 316 -22.28 5.11 0.99
C ALA A 316 -22.64 6.48 0.38
N THR A 317 -21.71 7.44 0.32
CA THR A 317 -21.95 8.69 -0.40
C THR A 317 -21.97 8.48 -1.92
N ILE A 318 -21.34 7.43 -2.42
CA ILE A 318 -21.32 7.08 -3.85
C ILE A 318 -22.66 6.48 -4.27
N THR A 319 -23.34 7.18 -5.17
CA THR A 319 -24.62 6.77 -5.78
C THR A 319 -24.47 6.33 -7.24
N TYR A 320 -23.28 6.50 -7.84
CA TYR A 320 -22.99 6.11 -9.23
C TYR A 320 -21.57 5.57 -9.37
N ILE A 321 -21.40 4.50 -10.14
CA ILE A 321 -20.10 3.96 -10.55
C ILE A 321 -20.17 3.76 -12.07
N GLY A 322 -19.23 4.36 -12.78
CA GLY A 322 -19.11 4.31 -14.22
C GLY A 322 -18.64 2.97 -14.77
N SER A 323 -18.83 2.78 -16.07
CA SER A 323 -18.38 1.61 -16.80
C SER A 323 -16.86 1.49 -16.71
N GLN A 324 -16.38 0.25 -16.50
CA GLN A 324 -14.95 -0.05 -16.38
C GLN A 324 -14.19 0.69 -15.29
N ALA A 325 -14.87 1.37 -14.36
CA ALA A 325 -14.24 2.22 -13.35
C ALA A 325 -13.09 1.53 -12.59
N PHE A 326 -13.16 0.21 -12.38
CA PHE A 326 -12.15 -0.58 -11.66
C PHE A 326 -11.58 -1.73 -12.49
N ASN A 327 -11.72 -1.71 -13.82
CA ASN A 327 -11.15 -2.76 -14.66
C ASN A 327 -9.61 -2.79 -14.55
N ASP A 328 -9.01 -3.92 -14.88
CA ASP A 328 -7.56 -4.13 -14.90
C ASP A 328 -6.81 -3.85 -13.58
N ASN A 329 -7.45 -4.16 -12.44
CA ASN A 329 -6.84 -4.06 -11.11
C ASN A 329 -6.42 -5.44 -10.54
N LYS A 330 -5.96 -5.44 -9.28
CA LYS A 330 -5.42 -6.58 -8.54
C LYS A 330 -6.22 -6.86 -7.27
N LEU A 331 -7.53 -6.63 -7.30
CA LEU A 331 -8.41 -6.85 -6.15
C LEU A 331 -8.50 -8.35 -5.81
N PRO A 332 -8.55 -8.72 -4.52
CA PRO A 332 -8.80 -10.09 -4.12
C PRO A 332 -10.22 -10.54 -4.47
N ASP A 333 -10.43 -11.86 -4.59
CA ASP A 333 -11.70 -12.47 -5.04
C ASP A 333 -12.95 -11.95 -4.30
N ASN A 334 -12.85 -11.66 -3.00
CA ASN A 334 -13.96 -11.15 -2.19
C ASN A 334 -14.32 -9.68 -2.47
N LYS A 335 -13.48 -8.92 -3.18
CA LYS A 335 -13.69 -7.52 -3.58
C LYS A 335 -13.62 -7.31 -5.10
N ALA A 336 -13.30 -8.33 -5.87
CA ALA A 336 -13.10 -8.26 -7.33
C ALA A 336 -14.31 -7.77 -8.14
N PHE A 337 -15.52 -8.10 -7.66
CA PHE A 337 -16.77 -7.75 -8.31
C PHE A 337 -17.30 -6.41 -7.78
N ILE A 338 -17.29 -5.38 -8.63
CA ILE A 338 -17.77 -4.04 -8.28
C ILE A 338 -19.23 -3.90 -8.70
N TYR A 339 -20.11 -3.85 -7.71
CA TYR A 339 -21.54 -3.73 -7.89
C TYR A 339 -21.97 -2.27 -8.03
N GLY A 340 -23.08 -2.05 -8.73
CA GLY A 340 -23.71 -0.74 -8.84
C GLY A 340 -24.20 -0.19 -7.49
N ARG A 341 -24.77 1.00 -7.54
CA ARG A 341 -25.29 1.72 -6.37
C ARG A 341 -26.76 2.07 -6.56
N ASN A 342 -27.52 2.04 -5.47
CA ASN A 342 -28.88 2.55 -5.40
C ASN A 342 -28.85 4.08 -5.19
N PRO A 343 -29.94 4.81 -5.43
CA PRO A 343 -30.02 6.26 -5.19
C PRO A 343 -29.74 6.68 -3.74
N ASP A 344 -29.91 5.77 -2.77
CA ASP A 344 -29.59 6.00 -1.35
C ASP A 344 -28.14 5.67 -0.98
N GLY A 345 -27.32 5.25 -1.96
CA GLY A 345 -25.91 4.89 -1.79
C GLY A 345 -25.67 3.46 -1.34
N SER A 346 -26.72 2.68 -1.08
CA SER A 346 -26.58 1.26 -0.76
C SER A 346 -26.11 0.44 -1.98
N VAL A 347 -25.44 -0.68 -1.72
CA VAL A 347 -24.90 -1.56 -2.77
C VAL A 347 -26.02 -2.26 -3.53
N ASN A 348 -26.08 -2.07 -4.85
CA ASN A 348 -27.02 -2.79 -5.71
C ASN A 348 -26.38 -4.10 -6.24
N LYS A 349 -26.51 -5.19 -5.46
CA LYS A 349 -25.93 -6.49 -5.81
C LYS A 349 -26.52 -7.16 -7.07
N LYS A 350 -27.57 -6.59 -7.65
CA LYS A 350 -28.19 -7.11 -8.89
C LYS A 350 -27.45 -6.67 -10.15
N VAL A 351 -26.63 -5.62 -10.05
CA VAL A 351 -25.93 -5.01 -11.20
C VAL A 351 -24.43 -5.08 -10.97
N LEU A 352 -23.73 -5.79 -11.85
CA LEU A 352 -22.27 -5.83 -11.87
C LEU A 352 -21.75 -4.79 -12.87
N VAL A 353 -20.94 -3.85 -12.41
CA VAL A 353 -20.49 -2.68 -13.19
C VAL A 353 -19.07 -2.84 -13.71
N SER A 354 -18.19 -3.44 -12.91
CA SER A 354 -16.77 -3.54 -13.24
C SER A 354 -16.13 -4.73 -12.54
N TYR A 355 -15.06 -5.27 -13.13
CA TYR A 355 -14.30 -6.38 -12.59
C TYR A 355 -12.81 -6.05 -12.47
N GLY A 356 -12.36 -5.84 -11.23
CA GLY A 356 -10.98 -5.48 -10.90
C GLY A 356 -10.17 -6.64 -10.30
N GLY A 357 -10.64 -7.87 -10.42
CA GLY A 357 -10.06 -9.03 -9.75
C GLY A 357 -8.71 -9.47 -10.30
N ILE A 358 -7.81 -9.90 -9.43
CA ILE A 358 -6.54 -10.54 -9.82
C ILE A 358 -6.76 -11.91 -10.49
N LYS A 359 -7.84 -12.60 -10.16
CA LYS A 359 -8.20 -13.88 -10.77
C LYS A 359 -8.76 -13.66 -12.17
N ARG A 360 -8.04 -14.09 -13.20
CA ARG A 360 -8.47 -13.96 -14.61
C ARG A 360 -8.81 -15.30 -15.28
N THR A 361 -8.72 -16.42 -14.56
CA THR A 361 -9.00 -17.75 -15.12
C THR A 361 -10.15 -18.41 -14.36
N ASN A 362 -11.06 -19.04 -15.11
CA ASN A 362 -12.21 -19.78 -14.56
C ASN A 362 -13.05 -18.92 -13.58
N VAL A 363 -13.48 -17.74 -14.04
CA VAL A 363 -14.23 -16.79 -13.22
C VAL A 363 -15.68 -17.26 -13.06
N ILE A 364 -16.14 -17.29 -11.82
CA ILE A 364 -17.54 -17.59 -11.48
C ILE A 364 -18.19 -16.28 -11.08
N VAL A 365 -19.15 -15.82 -11.89
CA VAL A 365 -19.90 -14.60 -11.61
C VAL A 365 -20.88 -14.87 -10.46
N PRO A 366 -20.95 -14.02 -9.41
CA PRO A 366 -21.77 -14.27 -8.24
C PRO A 366 -23.27 -14.43 -8.52
N GLU A 367 -23.92 -15.32 -7.76
CA GLU A 367 -25.38 -15.46 -7.78
C GLU A 367 -26.09 -14.18 -7.28
N GLY A 368 -27.31 -13.95 -7.78
CA GLY A 368 -28.12 -12.76 -7.47
C GLY A 368 -27.91 -11.59 -8.43
N ILE A 369 -26.88 -11.64 -9.30
CA ILE A 369 -26.70 -10.67 -10.39
C ILE A 369 -27.77 -10.91 -11.46
N GLU A 370 -28.50 -9.86 -11.81
CA GLU A 370 -29.51 -9.84 -12.87
C GLU A 370 -28.96 -9.18 -14.15
N THR A 371 -27.99 -8.27 -14.03
CA THR A 371 -27.40 -7.54 -15.16
C THR A 371 -25.89 -7.46 -15.03
N ILE A 372 -25.19 -7.81 -16.10
CA ILE A 372 -23.77 -7.48 -16.29
C ILE A 372 -23.74 -6.25 -17.19
N ASN A 373 -23.26 -5.12 -16.65
CA ASN A 373 -23.25 -3.84 -17.36
C ASN A 373 -22.24 -3.80 -18.51
N GLU A 374 -22.35 -2.72 -19.27
CA GLU A 374 -21.49 -2.43 -20.41
C GLU A 374 -20.03 -2.52 -20.01
N TYR A 375 -19.27 -3.29 -20.79
CA TYR A 375 -17.83 -3.45 -20.64
C TYR A 375 -17.30 -3.94 -19.27
N ALA A 376 -18.16 -4.48 -18.39
CA ALA A 376 -17.79 -4.87 -17.03
C ALA A 376 -16.57 -5.81 -16.94
N PHE A 377 -16.35 -6.64 -17.95
CA PHE A 377 -15.18 -7.52 -18.09
C PHE A 377 -14.39 -7.29 -19.40
N ALA A 378 -14.57 -6.17 -20.08
CA ALA A 378 -13.91 -5.88 -21.35
C ALA A 378 -12.38 -5.79 -21.20
N GLY A 379 -11.63 -6.47 -22.10
CA GLY A 379 -10.18 -6.32 -22.21
C GLY A 379 -9.37 -6.88 -21.05
N MET A 380 -9.94 -7.78 -20.25
CA MET A 380 -9.39 -8.20 -18.95
C MET A 380 -8.42 -9.36 -19.01
N GLY A 381 -8.17 -9.92 -20.19
CA GLY A 381 -7.38 -11.15 -20.35
C GLY A 381 -8.04 -12.35 -19.66
N LEU A 382 -9.38 -12.36 -19.55
CA LEU A 382 -10.10 -13.50 -18.98
C LEU A 382 -9.88 -14.75 -19.82
N SER A 383 -9.68 -15.89 -19.16
CA SER A 383 -9.39 -17.17 -19.81
C SER A 383 -10.12 -18.35 -19.18
N GLY A 384 -10.17 -19.46 -19.90
CA GLY A 384 -10.85 -20.68 -19.45
C GLY A 384 -12.37 -20.54 -19.52
N THR A 385 -13.06 -20.99 -18.48
CA THR A 385 -14.52 -21.04 -18.42
C THR A 385 -15.11 -19.89 -17.59
N ILE A 386 -16.08 -19.17 -18.14
CA ILE A 386 -16.88 -18.21 -17.36
C ILE A 386 -18.21 -18.86 -16.98
N THR A 387 -18.48 -18.98 -15.68
CA THR A 387 -19.76 -19.46 -15.17
C THR A 387 -20.66 -18.28 -14.84
N LEU A 388 -21.79 -18.19 -15.53
CA LEU A 388 -22.79 -17.14 -15.32
C LEU A 388 -23.81 -17.57 -14.24
N PRO A 389 -24.44 -16.63 -13.51
CA PRO A 389 -25.36 -16.97 -12.44
C PRO A 389 -26.76 -17.27 -12.97
N SER A 390 -27.52 -18.06 -12.20
CA SER A 390 -28.89 -18.44 -12.54
C SER A 390 -29.88 -17.26 -12.56
N SER A 391 -29.60 -16.20 -11.81
CA SER A 391 -30.44 -14.99 -11.77
C SER A 391 -30.27 -14.06 -12.98
N LEU A 392 -29.28 -14.31 -13.83
CA LEU A 392 -28.89 -13.38 -14.90
C LEU A 392 -30.02 -13.21 -15.93
N LYS A 393 -30.33 -11.95 -16.29
CA LYS A 393 -31.35 -11.56 -17.26
C LYS A 393 -30.78 -10.92 -18.51
N THR A 394 -29.68 -10.18 -18.36
CA THR A 394 -29.09 -9.40 -19.45
C THR A 394 -27.57 -9.36 -19.35
N ILE A 395 -26.90 -9.53 -20.49
CA ILE A 395 -25.48 -9.24 -20.70
C ILE A 395 -25.42 -8.03 -21.62
N ASN A 396 -24.95 -6.89 -21.12
CA ASN A 396 -24.95 -5.63 -21.87
C ASN A 396 -23.80 -5.54 -22.88
N MET A 397 -23.78 -4.42 -23.59
CA MET A 397 -22.86 -4.15 -24.69
C MET A 397 -21.41 -4.37 -24.27
N GLY A 398 -20.69 -5.19 -25.05
CA GLY A 398 -19.26 -5.41 -24.87
C GLY A 398 -18.84 -5.98 -23.51
N SER A 399 -19.76 -6.53 -22.69
CA SER A 399 -19.43 -6.95 -21.31
C SER A 399 -18.22 -7.87 -21.21
N PHE A 400 -17.96 -8.73 -22.20
CA PHE A 400 -16.83 -9.67 -22.25
C PHE A 400 -15.96 -9.50 -23.51
N ILE A 401 -16.01 -8.36 -24.20
CA ILE A 401 -15.24 -8.13 -25.43
C ILE A 401 -13.72 -8.22 -25.19
N SER A 402 -12.97 -8.68 -26.19
CA SER A 402 -11.50 -8.68 -26.22
C SER A 402 -10.87 -9.43 -25.04
N ASN A 403 -11.27 -10.68 -24.85
CA ASN A 403 -10.69 -11.57 -23.84
C ASN A 403 -10.13 -12.85 -24.49
N GLN A 404 -9.78 -13.85 -23.67
CA GLN A 404 -9.31 -15.17 -24.07
C GLN A 404 -10.23 -16.27 -23.54
N ILE A 405 -11.54 -15.98 -23.45
CA ILE A 405 -12.52 -16.91 -22.88
C ILE A 405 -12.72 -18.09 -23.84
N GLY A 406 -12.55 -19.31 -23.34
CA GLY A 406 -12.69 -20.55 -24.12
C GLY A 406 -14.07 -21.19 -24.03
N SER A 407 -14.79 -20.95 -22.92
CA SER A 407 -16.12 -21.52 -22.69
C SER A 407 -16.97 -20.60 -21.81
N ILE A 408 -18.27 -20.59 -22.06
CA ILE A 408 -19.28 -19.99 -21.18
C ILE A 408 -20.25 -21.07 -20.70
N VAL A 409 -20.49 -21.10 -19.39
CA VAL A 409 -21.51 -21.96 -18.78
C VAL A 409 -22.71 -21.09 -18.45
N ILE A 410 -23.79 -21.34 -19.18
CA ILE A 410 -25.07 -20.66 -19.06
C ILE A 410 -26.02 -21.62 -18.32
N PRO A 411 -26.40 -21.38 -17.05
CA PRO A 411 -27.26 -22.31 -16.31
C PRO A 411 -28.62 -22.47 -16.99
N GLU A 412 -29.12 -23.71 -17.09
CA GLU A 412 -30.43 -24.01 -17.71
C GLU A 412 -31.60 -23.31 -16.99
N SER A 413 -31.45 -23.03 -15.70
CA SER A 413 -32.43 -22.32 -14.88
C SER A 413 -32.39 -20.80 -15.03
N ASN A 414 -31.61 -20.27 -15.98
CA ASN A 414 -31.44 -18.84 -16.09
C ASN A 414 -32.62 -18.11 -16.73
N ASN A 415 -32.78 -16.84 -16.35
CA ASN A 415 -33.77 -15.93 -16.93
C ASN A 415 -33.13 -15.03 -17.99
N LEU A 416 -32.05 -15.48 -18.64
CA LEU A 416 -31.27 -14.68 -19.57
C LEU A 416 -32.09 -14.49 -20.86
N THR A 417 -32.52 -13.27 -21.12
CA THR A 417 -33.37 -12.94 -22.28
C THR A 417 -32.59 -12.23 -23.38
N ARG A 418 -31.52 -11.53 -23.02
CA ARG A 418 -30.80 -10.63 -23.94
C ARG A 418 -29.29 -10.74 -23.78
N ILE A 419 -28.62 -10.95 -24.91
CA ILE A 419 -27.18 -10.83 -25.08
C ILE A 419 -26.96 -9.67 -26.05
N GLU A 420 -26.47 -8.53 -25.56
CA GLU A 420 -26.37 -7.30 -26.34
C GLU A 420 -25.17 -7.28 -27.29
N ASP A 421 -25.05 -6.18 -28.01
CA ASP A 421 -24.05 -5.99 -29.06
C ASP A 421 -22.62 -6.16 -28.52
N TYR A 422 -21.76 -6.79 -29.31
CA TYR A 422 -20.35 -7.04 -28.98
C TYR A 422 -20.07 -7.87 -27.70
N ALA A 423 -21.10 -8.43 -27.04
CA ALA A 423 -20.99 -9.00 -25.70
C ALA A 423 -19.80 -9.96 -25.52
N PHE A 424 -19.52 -10.82 -26.49
CA PHE A 424 -18.43 -11.81 -26.49
C PHE A 424 -17.50 -11.69 -27.72
N MET A 425 -17.51 -10.55 -28.42
CA MET A 425 -16.66 -10.36 -29.61
C MET A 425 -15.17 -10.48 -29.27
N THR A 426 -14.38 -11.04 -30.21
CA THR A 426 -12.91 -11.19 -30.08
C THR A 426 -12.52 -12.00 -28.85
N ASN A 427 -12.90 -13.28 -28.85
CA ASN A 427 -12.59 -14.28 -27.83
C ASN A 427 -12.10 -15.58 -28.48
N VAL A 428 -11.97 -16.66 -27.71
CA VAL A 428 -11.58 -18.00 -28.21
C VAL A 428 -12.64 -19.05 -27.88
N LEU A 429 -13.92 -18.64 -27.87
CA LEU A 429 -15.03 -19.56 -27.55
C LEU A 429 -15.07 -20.69 -28.58
N ASN A 430 -15.06 -21.93 -28.12
CA ASN A 430 -15.13 -23.10 -29.00
C ASN A 430 -16.57 -23.62 -29.22
N SER A 431 -17.43 -23.45 -28.22
CA SER A 431 -18.82 -23.93 -28.26
C SER A 431 -19.72 -23.00 -27.47
N VAL A 432 -20.92 -22.76 -27.99
CA VAL A 432 -21.97 -21.99 -27.32
C VAL A 432 -23.32 -22.68 -27.51
N VAL A 433 -24.04 -22.85 -26.41
CA VAL A 433 -25.47 -23.22 -26.40
C VAL A 433 -26.24 -21.99 -25.93
N ILE A 434 -26.98 -21.35 -26.84
CA ILE A 434 -27.85 -20.23 -26.53
C ILE A 434 -29.18 -20.81 -26.04
N PRO A 435 -29.55 -20.62 -24.75
CA PRO A 435 -30.76 -21.24 -24.19
C PRO A 435 -32.02 -20.59 -24.78
N ASN A 436 -33.13 -21.33 -24.74
CA ASN A 436 -34.41 -20.87 -25.27
C ASN A 436 -34.97 -19.65 -24.52
N SER A 437 -34.49 -19.34 -23.31
CA SER A 437 -34.83 -18.10 -22.61
C SER A 437 -34.37 -16.85 -23.37
N VAL A 438 -33.30 -16.95 -24.19
CA VAL A 438 -32.76 -15.83 -24.96
C VAL A 438 -33.62 -15.57 -26.19
N THR A 439 -34.12 -14.35 -26.30
CA THR A 439 -34.91 -13.87 -27.44
C THR A 439 -34.16 -12.83 -28.27
N TYR A 440 -32.97 -12.41 -27.82
CA TYR A 440 -32.17 -11.39 -28.49
C TYR A 440 -30.67 -11.70 -28.39
N VAL A 441 -30.02 -11.71 -29.55
CA VAL A 441 -28.56 -11.75 -29.70
C VAL A 441 -28.14 -10.56 -30.55
N GLY A 442 -27.27 -9.72 -30.00
CA GLY A 442 -26.86 -8.44 -30.55
C GLY A 442 -25.97 -8.52 -31.80
N VAL A 443 -25.76 -7.35 -32.40
CA VAL A 443 -24.79 -7.13 -33.48
C VAL A 443 -23.41 -7.51 -32.99
N ASN A 444 -22.64 -8.25 -33.79
CA ASN A 444 -21.30 -8.74 -33.46
C ASN A 444 -21.19 -9.58 -32.16
N ALA A 445 -22.29 -9.99 -31.51
CA ALA A 445 -22.24 -10.51 -30.14
C ALA A 445 -21.27 -11.68 -29.93
N PHE A 446 -21.12 -12.57 -30.91
CA PHE A 446 -20.19 -13.71 -30.91
C PHE A 446 -19.25 -13.70 -32.12
N ALA A 447 -19.02 -12.52 -32.72
CA ALA A 447 -18.10 -12.36 -33.83
C ALA A 447 -16.65 -12.63 -33.41
N GLU A 448 -15.81 -13.03 -34.37
CA GLU A 448 -14.36 -13.20 -34.18
C GLU A 448 -14.02 -14.12 -33.00
N ASN A 449 -14.59 -15.32 -33.05
CA ASN A 449 -14.38 -16.38 -32.06
C ASN A 449 -13.82 -17.64 -32.76
N GLN A 450 -13.83 -18.77 -32.06
CA GLN A 450 -13.39 -20.08 -32.57
C GLN A 450 -14.54 -21.10 -32.53
N LEU A 451 -15.79 -20.63 -32.67
CA LEU A 451 -16.96 -21.47 -32.48
C LEU A 451 -16.99 -22.57 -33.53
N VAL A 452 -16.90 -23.82 -33.09
CA VAL A 452 -17.10 -25.01 -33.93
C VAL A 452 -18.54 -25.51 -33.78
N ASN A 453 -19.05 -25.45 -32.55
CA ASN A 453 -20.39 -25.89 -32.21
C ASN A 453 -21.25 -24.71 -31.76
N LEU A 454 -22.39 -24.51 -32.40
CA LEU A 454 -23.36 -23.47 -32.06
C LEU A 454 -24.76 -24.06 -32.01
N THR A 455 -25.42 -23.93 -30.87
CA THR A 455 -26.87 -24.17 -30.75
C THR A 455 -27.59 -22.85 -30.54
N LEU A 456 -28.51 -22.52 -31.42
CA LEU A 456 -29.32 -21.31 -31.36
C LEU A 456 -30.61 -21.53 -30.53
N SER A 457 -31.07 -20.47 -29.89
CA SER A 457 -32.35 -20.43 -29.18
C SER A 457 -33.52 -20.67 -30.14
N GLN A 458 -34.48 -21.49 -29.73
CA GLN A 458 -35.73 -21.73 -30.44
C GLN A 458 -36.73 -20.56 -30.35
N ASN A 459 -36.36 -19.46 -29.70
CA ASN A 459 -37.17 -18.25 -29.56
C ASN A 459 -36.50 -17.01 -30.19
N LEU A 460 -35.46 -17.20 -31.00
CA LEU A 460 -34.80 -16.11 -31.71
C LEU A 460 -35.54 -15.80 -33.01
N GLU A 461 -35.94 -14.54 -33.20
CA GLU A 461 -36.66 -14.09 -34.42
C GLU A 461 -35.69 -13.63 -35.51
N THR A 462 -34.65 -12.91 -35.14
CA THR A 462 -33.65 -12.34 -36.05
C THR A 462 -32.25 -12.74 -35.64
N ILE A 463 -31.45 -13.18 -36.61
CA ILE A 463 -29.99 -13.31 -36.46
C ILE A 463 -29.36 -12.03 -36.97
N LYS A 464 -28.74 -11.28 -36.06
CA LYS A 464 -28.30 -9.91 -36.32
C LYS A 464 -27.00 -9.81 -37.11
N ASN A 465 -26.75 -8.60 -37.60
CA ASN A 465 -25.58 -8.24 -38.37
C ASN A 465 -24.28 -8.74 -37.69
N PHE A 466 -23.52 -9.53 -38.44
CA PHE A 466 -22.22 -10.09 -38.02
C PHE A 466 -22.24 -10.86 -36.69
N SER A 467 -23.40 -11.30 -36.16
CA SER A 467 -23.49 -11.82 -34.80
C SER A 467 -22.62 -13.07 -34.56
N PHE A 468 -22.35 -13.86 -35.61
CA PHE A 468 -21.51 -15.06 -35.59
C PHE A 468 -20.45 -15.06 -36.72
N GLY A 469 -20.10 -13.88 -37.26
CA GLY A 469 -19.09 -13.76 -38.32
C GLY A 469 -17.68 -14.13 -37.83
N ASN A 470 -16.84 -14.60 -38.74
CA ASN A 470 -15.45 -15.03 -38.48
C ASN A 470 -15.38 -16.10 -37.36
N ASN A 471 -15.99 -17.26 -37.58
CA ASN A 471 -15.98 -18.39 -36.67
C ASN A 471 -15.51 -19.68 -37.40
N GLN A 472 -15.58 -20.82 -36.72
CA GLN A 472 -15.14 -22.14 -37.22
C GLN A 472 -16.32 -23.13 -37.34
N ILE A 473 -17.54 -22.62 -37.53
CA ILE A 473 -18.77 -23.42 -37.48
C ILE A 473 -18.83 -24.28 -38.74
N ILE A 474 -19.09 -25.58 -38.55
CA ILE A 474 -19.12 -26.58 -39.64
C ILE A 474 -20.56 -26.94 -40.02
N SER A 475 -21.43 -27.12 -39.03
CA SER A 475 -22.83 -27.49 -39.24
C SER A 475 -23.73 -26.56 -38.43
N LEU A 476 -24.82 -26.09 -39.06
CA LEU A 476 -25.74 -25.15 -38.45
C LEU A 476 -27.20 -25.45 -38.82
N ILE A 477 -28.05 -25.45 -37.79
CA ILE A 477 -29.50 -25.49 -37.93
C ILE A 477 -30.06 -24.14 -37.51
N ILE A 478 -30.72 -23.45 -38.43
CA ILE A 478 -31.46 -22.22 -38.16
C ILE A 478 -32.84 -22.60 -37.58
N PRO A 479 -33.16 -22.23 -36.33
CA PRO A 479 -34.44 -22.55 -35.70
C PRO A 479 -35.63 -21.99 -36.46
N ASN A 480 -36.77 -22.70 -36.45
CA ASN A 480 -38.00 -22.26 -37.14
C ASN A 480 -38.59 -20.95 -36.59
N SER A 481 -38.13 -20.46 -35.44
CA SER A 481 -38.50 -19.13 -34.94
C SER A 481 -37.86 -18.00 -35.75
N VAL A 482 -36.75 -18.26 -36.44
CA VAL A 482 -35.99 -17.25 -37.17
C VAL A 482 -36.69 -16.93 -38.50
N THR A 483 -37.03 -15.66 -38.69
CA THR A 483 -37.61 -15.11 -39.93
C THR A 483 -36.61 -14.27 -40.71
N THR A 484 -35.54 -13.77 -40.07
CA THR A 484 -34.58 -12.85 -40.69
C THR A 484 -33.15 -13.20 -40.30
N ILE A 485 -32.28 -13.30 -41.30
CA ILE A 485 -30.82 -13.35 -41.14
C ILE A 485 -30.27 -12.06 -41.75
N GLU A 486 -29.68 -11.21 -40.94
CA GLU A 486 -29.10 -9.92 -41.38
C GLU A 486 -27.74 -10.11 -42.06
N SER A 487 -27.19 -8.99 -42.55
CA SER A 487 -25.94 -8.97 -43.30
C SER A 487 -24.79 -9.61 -42.51
N VAL A 488 -23.92 -10.31 -43.24
CA VAL A 488 -22.65 -10.88 -42.75
C VAL A 488 -22.75 -11.75 -41.48
N ALA A 489 -23.94 -12.20 -41.10
CA ALA A 489 -24.22 -12.88 -39.83
C ALA A 489 -23.34 -14.11 -39.56
N PHE A 490 -23.00 -14.87 -40.62
CA PHE A 490 -22.14 -16.06 -40.61
C PHE A 490 -21.03 -15.96 -41.66
N MET A 491 -20.56 -14.75 -41.97
CA MET A 491 -19.42 -14.55 -42.86
C MET A 491 -18.21 -15.35 -42.37
N TYR A 492 -17.47 -15.98 -43.29
CA TYR A 492 -16.25 -16.75 -43.02
C TYR A 492 -16.38 -17.72 -41.84
N SER A 493 -17.40 -18.56 -41.90
CA SER A 493 -17.46 -19.82 -41.14
C SER A 493 -17.27 -20.96 -42.15
N PRO A 494 -16.51 -22.02 -41.88
CA PRO A 494 -16.37 -23.15 -42.80
C PRO A 494 -17.63 -24.04 -42.81
N LEU A 495 -18.83 -23.46 -42.92
CA LEU A 495 -20.09 -24.22 -42.91
C LEU A 495 -20.14 -25.13 -44.14
N THR A 496 -20.25 -26.44 -43.91
CA THR A 496 -20.51 -27.45 -44.95
C THR A 496 -21.99 -27.86 -44.96
N GLU A 497 -22.62 -27.88 -43.79
CA GLU A 497 -24.01 -28.27 -43.59
C GLU A 497 -24.84 -27.10 -43.05
N LEU A 498 -25.88 -26.71 -43.79
CA LEU A 498 -26.79 -25.63 -43.38
C LEU A 498 -28.25 -26.05 -43.57
N THR A 499 -29.00 -26.07 -42.47
CA THR A 499 -30.47 -26.21 -42.50
C THR A 499 -31.12 -24.87 -42.21
N LEU A 500 -31.90 -24.35 -43.16
CA LEU A 500 -32.64 -23.10 -43.02
C LEU A 500 -33.99 -23.31 -42.31
N SER A 501 -34.47 -22.26 -41.65
CA SER A 501 -35.80 -22.21 -41.03
C SER A 501 -36.90 -22.25 -42.08
N ASN A 502 -37.95 -23.04 -41.82
CA ASN A 502 -39.15 -23.07 -42.69
C ASN A 502 -39.96 -21.77 -42.64
N ASN A 503 -39.69 -20.87 -41.71
CA ASN A 503 -40.33 -19.56 -41.60
C ASN A 503 -39.40 -18.40 -42.01
N LEU A 504 -38.20 -18.71 -42.52
CA LEU A 504 -37.23 -17.69 -42.93
C LEU A 504 -37.76 -16.90 -44.13
N THR A 505 -37.83 -15.57 -44.02
CA THR A 505 -38.31 -14.69 -45.10
C THR A 505 -37.20 -13.87 -45.75
N TYR A 506 -36.10 -13.62 -45.04
CA TYR A 506 -35.04 -12.71 -45.48
C TYR A 506 -33.63 -13.22 -45.15
N ILE A 507 -32.74 -13.16 -46.14
CA ILE A 507 -31.29 -13.38 -46.01
C ILE A 507 -30.54 -12.14 -46.52
N GLY A 508 -29.82 -11.48 -45.63
CA GLY A 508 -29.11 -10.24 -45.88
C GLY A 508 -27.81 -10.38 -46.67
N SER A 509 -27.26 -9.24 -47.07
CA SER A 509 -26.06 -9.17 -47.90
C SER A 509 -24.87 -9.86 -47.23
N ALA A 510 -24.17 -10.71 -47.98
CA ALA A 510 -23.00 -11.45 -47.52
C ALA A 510 -23.21 -12.29 -46.24
N ALA A 511 -24.46 -12.64 -45.89
CA ALA A 511 -24.80 -13.38 -44.67
C ALA A 511 -24.00 -14.67 -44.47
N PHE A 512 -23.71 -15.40 -45.56
CA PHE A 512 -22.90 -16.62 -45.59
C PHE A 512 -21.69 -16.48 -46.54
N LEU A 513 -21.14 -15.26 -46.70
CA LEU A 513 -19.96 -15.03 -47.54
C LEU A 513 -18.80 -15.93 -47.08
N GLY A 514 -18.14 -16.61 -48.02
CA GLY A 514 -16.89 -17.34 -47.78
C GLY A 514 -17.05 -18.62 -46.96
N ASN A 515 -18.20 -19.29 -47.06
CA ASN A 515 -18.46 -20.58 -46.41
C ASN A 515 -18.11 -21.77 -47.36
N GLN A 516 -18.45 -23.00 -46.99
CA GLN A 516 -18.13 -24.23 -47.75
C GLN A 516 -19.38 -25.11 -47.97
N ILE A 517 -20.56 -24.50 -48.09
CA ILE A 517 -21.84 -25.21 -48.07
C ILE A 517 -21.91 -26.18 -49.24
N GLU A 518 -22.18 -27.46 -48.97
CA GLU A 518 -22.18 -28.52 -49.99
C GLU A 518 -23.55 -28.66 -50.67
N GLU A 519 -24.61 -28.71 -49.89
CA GLU A 519 -26.00 -28.79 -50.37
C GLU A 519 -26.85 -27.75 -49.65
N LEU A 520 -27.77 -27.12 -50.38
CA LEU A 520 -28.66 -26.11 -49.81
C LEU A 520 -30.08 -26.24 -50.33
N THR A 521 -31.03 -26.32 -49.40
CA THR A 521 -32.45 -26.16 -49.71
C THR A 521 -32.94 -24.80 -49.24
N ILE A 522 -33.40 -23.97 -50.18
CA ILE A 522 -34.06 -22.68 -49.92
C ILE A 522 -35.56 -22.94 -49.71
N PRO A 523 -36.11 -22.70 -48.50
CA PRO A 523 -37.53 -22.90 -48.21
C PRO A 523 -38.45 -21.97 -49.02
N ALA A 524 -39.71 -22.38 -49.19
CA ALA A 524 -40.72 -21.60 -49.91
C ALA A 524 -41.05 -20.25 -49.25
N SER A 525 -40.77 -20.11 -47.96
CA SER A 525 -40.96 -18.89 -47.19
C SER A 525 -39.93 -17.80 -47.47
N VAL A 526 -38.75 -18.14 -48.01
CA VAL A 526 -37.68 -17.16 -48.26
C VAL A 526 -38.10 -16.26 -49.41
N VAL A 527 -38.48 -15.03 -49.09
CA VAL A 527 -38.91 -14.02 -50.06
C VAL A 527 -37.70 -13.29 -50.63
N THR A 528 -36.75 -12.92 -49.78
CA THR A 528 -35.64 -12.05 -50.15
C THR A 528 -34.29 -12.67 -49.82
N ILE A 529 -33.38 -12.62 -50.79
CA ILE A 529 -31.96 -12.87 -50.62
C ILE A 529 -31.22 -11.71 -51.27
N ASP A 530 -30.39 -11.02 -50.49
CA ASP A 530 -29.62 -9.87 -50.94
C ASP A 530 -28.28 -10.27 -51.59
N GLY A 531 -27.69 -9.31 -52.31
CA GLY A 531 -26.44 -9.51 -53.05
C GLY A 531 -25.29 -10.02 -52.18
N GLY A 532 -24.57 -10.99 -52.73
CA GLY A 532 -23.41 -11.63 -52.14
C GLY A 532 -23.70 -12.56 -50.97
N ALA A 533 -24.96 -12.81 -50.60
CA ALA A 533 -25.34 -13.63 -49.45
C ALA A 533 -24.59 -14.97 -49.36
N PHE A 534 -24.34 -15.63 -50.49
CA PHE A 534 -23.60 -16.88 -50.60
C PHE A 534 -22.33 -16.76 -51.44
N GLN A 535 -21.81 -15.55 -51.65
CA GLN A 535 -20.59 -15.36 -52.43
C GLN A 535 -19.40 -16.11 -51.79
N MET A 536 -18.43 -16.53 -52.60
CA MET A 536 -17.26 -17.30 -52.15
C MET A 536 -17.58 -18.61 -51.41
N ASN A 537 -18.78 -19.19 -51.60
CA ASN A 537 -19.05 -20.56 -51.20
C ASN A 537 -18.48 -21.52 -52.22
N ILE A 538 -17.44 -22.25 -51.83
CA ILE A 538 -16.69 -23.13 -52.74
C ILE A 538 -17.14 -24.60 -52.72
N GLY A 539 -18.09 -24.95 -51.84
CA GLY A 539 -18.53 -26.33 -51.63
C GLY A 539 -19.74 -26.78 -52.45
N PHE A 540 -20.49 -25.86 -53.07
CA PHE A 540 -21.82 -26.19 -53.61
C PHE A 540 -21.77 -27.30 -54.67
N SER A 541 -22.56 -28.34 -54.42
CA SER A 541 -22.81 -29.48 -55.31
C SER A 541 -24.26 -29.54 -55.78
N SER A 542 -25.20 -29.07 -54.96
CA SER A 542 -26.62 -28.94 -55.32
C SER A 542 -27.31 -27.80 -54.58
N ILE A 543 -28.27 -27.14 -55.26
CA ILE A 543 -29.14 -26.12 -54.67
C ILE A 543 -30.58 -26.42 -55.08
N THR A 544 -31.46 -26.58 -54.10
CA THR A 544 -32.90 -26.80 -54.30
C THR A 544 -33.66 -25.57 -53.84
N VAL A 545 -34.54 -25.01 -54.68
CA VAL A 545 -35.43 -23.90 -54.31
C VAL A 545 -36.86 -24.41 -54.22
N GLN A 546 -37.48 -24.28 -53.05
CA GLN A 546 -38.88 -24.63 -52.85
C GLN A 546 -39.79 -23.45 -53.18
N GLY A 547 -40.98 -23.74 -53.71
CA GLY A 547 -42.00 -22.74 -54.08
C GLY A 547 -41.65 -21.95 -55.36
N THR A 548 -42.66 -21.31 -55.96
CA THR A 548 -42.54 -20.53 -57.21
C THR A 548 -43.05 -19.09 -57.02
N PRO A 549 -42.54 -18.10 -57.78
CA PRO A 549 -41.43 -18.16 -58.74
C PRO A 549 -40.04 -18.00 -58.09
N ILE A 550 -38.98 -18.43 -58.80
CA ILE A 550 -37.56 -18.30 -58.38
C ILE A 550 -37.07 -16.83 -58.48
N THR A 551 -37.76 -15.99 -59.24
CA THR A 551 -37.47 -14.57 -59.44
C THR A 551 -37.77 -13.67 -58.24
N ARG A 552 -38.12 -14.25 -57.09
CA ARG A 552 -38.51 -13.48 -55.89
C ARG A 552 -37.34 -12.80 -55.17
N PHE A 553 -36.10 -13.16 -55.47
CA PHE A 553 -34.91 -12.62 -54.80
C PHE A 553 -34.52 -11.21 -55.30
N ASN A 554 -33.82 -10.44 -54.46
CA ASN A 554 -33.48 -9.03 -54.73
C ASN A 554 -32.29 -8.85 -55.68
N ASP A 555 -31.50 -9.90 -55.90
CA ASP A 555 -30.38 -9.91 -56.84
C ASP A 555 -30.51 -11.12 -57.77
N ASN A 556 -29.74 -11.13 -58.86
CA ASN A 556 -29.71 -12.25 -59.78
C ASN A 556 -28.98 -13.46 -59.16
N TRP A 557 -29.20 -14.65 -59.72
CA TRP A 557 -28.67 -15.92 -59.21
C TRP A 557 -27.17 -15.87 -58.86
N THR A 558 -26.36 -15.31 -59.77
CA THR A 558 -24.90 -15.21 -59.58
C THR A 558 -24.50 -14.05 -58.64
N GLY A 559 -25.29 -12.99 -58.58
CA GLY A 559 -25.12 -11.84 -57.68
C GLY A 559 -25.37 -12.22 -56.22
N ILE A 560 -26.33 -13.11 -55.96
CA ILE A 560 -26.52 -13.77 -54.66
C ILE A 560 -25.28 -14.62 -54.29
N GLY A 561 -24.53 -15.09 -55.27
CA GLY A 561 -23.32 -15.90 -55.09
C GLY A 561 -23.49 -17.39 -55.39
N PHE A 562 -24.60 -17.79 -56.01
CA PHE A 562 -24.78 -19.19 -56.44
C PHE A 562 -24.05 -19.47 -57.77
N PRO A 563 -23.49 -20.69 -57.95
CA PRO A 563 -22.91 -21.10 -59.22
C PRO A 563 -23.96 -21.12 -60.34
N ALA A 564 -23.62 -20.59 -61.51
CA ALA A 564 -24.55 -20.46 -62.64
C ALA A 564 -25.07 -21.81 -63.13
N GLU A 565 -24.24 -22.85 -63.05
CA GLU A 565 -24.50 -24.23 -63.43
C GLU A 565 -25.51 -24.95 -62.53
N LEU A 566 -25.78 -24.42 -61.33
CA LEU A 566 -26.75 -24.99 -60.37
C LEU A 566 -28.12 -24.29 -60.41
N MET A 567 -28.35 -23.40 -61.38
CA MET A 567 -29.64 -22.72 -61.53
C MET A 567 -30.76 -23.72 -61.85
N PRO A 568 -31.85 -23.78 -61.07
CA PRO A 568 -32.96 -24.69 -61.33
C PRO A 568 -33.64 -24.36 -62.67
N LEU A 569 -34.08 -25.40 -63.38
CA LEU A 569 -34.91 -25.25 -64.58
C LEU A 569 -36.32 -24.79 -64.15
N GLU A 570 -36.82 -23.74 -64.78
CA GLU A 570 -38.13 -23.11 -64.49
C GLU A 570 -39.34 -24.06 -64.57
#